data_AF-A0A6C0KB98-F1
#
_entry.id   AF-A0A6C0KB98-F1
#
_cell.length_a   1.000
_cell.length_b   1.000
_cell.length_c   1.000
_cell.angle_alpha   90.00
_cell.angle_beta   90.00
_cell.angle_gamma   90.00
#
_symmetry.space_group_name_H-M   'P 1'
#
loop_
_entity.id
_entity.type
_entity.pdbx_description
1 polymer ?
#
loop_
_entity_poly.entity_id
_entity_poly.type
_entity_poly.pdbx_seq_one_letter_code
_entity_poly.pdbx_strand_id
1 'polypeptide(L)'
;MNTSDLAHNVRGWVHYDNMCAALQKQLINARKQRDGFEDQVQVLLKNNSLEKSVIQISGGQLQLQEEKTTAGLTMKNLHESIDQYFRSHPELPNKTTDLVNYIREKRTVSTAVKLKKLKAAAAPAQV
;
A
#
# COMPACT_ATOMS: atom_id res chain seq x y z
N MET A 1 8.82 28.75 28.04
CA MET A 1 8.69 27.41 27.43
C MET A 1 9.88 26.59 27.90
N ASN A 2 9.66 25.46 28.58
CA ASN A 2 10.74 24.60 29.06
C ASN A 2 11.48 23.97 27.87
N THR A 3 12.64 24.51 27.51
CA THR A 3 13.49 24.03 26.41
C THR A 3 13.85 22.55 26.57
N SER A 4 13.90 22.05 27.80
CA SER A 4 14.13 20.62 28.12
C SER A 4 13.01 19.71 27.60
N ASP A 5 11.75 20.08 27.84
CA ASP A 5 10.58 19.29 27.45
C ASP A 5 10.44 19.25 25.91
N LEU A 6 10.69 20.39 25.26
CA LEU A 6 10.74 20.46 23.80
C LEU A 6 11.83 19.54 23.23
N ALA A 7 13.05 19.61 23.78
CA ALA A 7 14.16 18.77 23.32
C ALA A 7 13.89 17.27 23.54
N HIS A 8 13.26 16.90 24.66
CA HIS A 8 12.84 15.53 24.93
C HIS A 8 11.83 15.03 23.88
N ASN A 9 10.78 15.81 23.61
CA ASN A 9 9.74 15.44 22.65
C ASN A 9 10.27 15.35 21.22
N VAL A 10 11.15 16.28 20.80
CA VAL A 10 11.77 16.24 19.47
C VAL A 10 12.66 15.00 19.33
N ARG A 11 13.49 14.66 20.33
CA ARG A 11 14.31 13.45 20.31
C ARG A 11 13.46 12.18 20.25
N GLY A 12 12.40 12.11 21.05
CA GLY A 12 11.46 10.99 21.02
C GLY A 12 10.82 10.82 19.65
N TRP A 13 10.33 11.91 19.05
CA TRP A 13 9.76 11.88 17.71
C TRP A 13 10.76 11.39 16.66
N VAL A 14 12.00 11.90 16.65
CA VAL A 14 13.04 11.46 15.70
C VAL A 14 13.41 9.99 15.90
N HIS A 15 13.51 9.54 17.16
CA HIS A 15 13.80 8.14 17.47
C HIS A 15 12.75 7.20 16.87
N TYR A 16 11.46 7.46 17.15
CA TYR A 16 10.38 6.61 16.67
C TYR A 16 10.17 6.73 15.15
N ASP A 17 10.37 7.90 14.54
CA ASP A 17 10.36 8.05 13.08
C ASP A 17 11.41 7.16 12.40
N ASN A 18 12.65 7.16 12.93
CA ASN A 18 13.71 6.30 12.44
C ASN A 18 13.40 4.80 12.67
N MET A 19 12.83 4.46 13.82
CA MET A 19 12.44 3.07 14.13
C MET A 19 11.34 2.57 13.18
N CYS A 20 10.31 3.38 12.93
CA CYS A 20 9.27 3.07 11.95
C CYS A 20 9.86 2.85 10.56
N ALA A 21 10.80 3.70 10.11
CA ALA A 21 11.46 3.55 8.83
C ALA A 21 12.28 2.25 8.73
N ALA A 22 12.97 1.86 9.80
CA ALA A 22 13.72 0.61 9.86
C ALA A 22 12.80 -0.63 9.84
N LEU A 23 11.75 -0.64 10.67
CA LEU A 23 10.77 -1.72 10.71
C LEU A 23 10.03 -1.87 9.39
N GLN A 24 9.70 -0.76 8.72
CA GLN A 24 9.06 -0.79 7.40
C GLN A 24 9.95 -1.49 6.36
N LYS A 25 11.26 -1.25 6.37
CA LYS A 25 12.21 -1.95 5.48
C LYS A 25 12.25 -3.45 5.78
N GLN A 26 12.32 -3.81 7.07
CA GLN A 26 12.31 -5.21 7.48
C GLN A 26 11.01 -5.91 7.08
N LEU A 27 9.86 -5.26 7.27
CA LEU A 27 8.55 -5.77 6.87
C LEU A 27 8.45 -5.99 5.35
N ILE A 28 8.91 -5.02 4.55
CA ILE A 28 8.93 -5.15 3.08
C ILE A 28 9.80 -6.33 2.67
N ASN A 29 10.98 -6.48 3.26
CA ASN A 29 11.87 -7.60 2.95
C ASN A 29 11.25 -8.94 3.35
N ALA A 30 10.67 -9.03 4.56
CA ALA A 30 10.03 -10.25 5.03
C ALA A 30 8.86 -10.67 4.13
N ARG A 31 8.02 -9.72 3.67
CA ARG A 31 6.96 -9.98 2.69
C ARG A 31 7.54 -10.50 1.38
N LYS A 32 8.55 -9.83 0.83
CA LYS A 32 9.20 -10.27 -0.41
C LYS A 32 9.74 -11.70 -0.32
N GLN A 33 10.41 -12.03 0.79
CA GLN A 33 10.95 -13.38 0.98
C GLN A 33 9.84 -14.42 1.14
N ARG A 34 8.78 -14.11 1.90
CA ARG A 34 7.60 -14.97 2.03
C ARG A 34 6.95 -15.25 0.67
N ASP A 35 6.68 -14.20 -0.09
CA ASP A 35 6.03 -14.30 -1.40
C ASP A 35 6.91 -15.12 -2.37
N GLY A 36 8.23 -14.96 -2.31
CA GLY A 36 9.17 -15.77 -3.10
C GLY A 36 9.18 -17.26 -2.73
N PHE A 37 8.99 -17.61 -1.45
CA PHE A 37 8.82 -19.02 -1.05
C PHE A 37 7.46 -19.57 -1.49
N GLU A 38 6.41 -18.75 -1.42
CA GLU A 38 5.07 -19.12 -1.86
C GLU A 38 5.06 -19.47 -3.36
N ASP A 39 5.68 -18.64 -4.20
CA ASP A 39 5.83 -18.91 -5.63
C ASP A 39 6.53 -20.26 -5.89
N GLN A 40 7.61 -20.54 -5.15
CA GLN A 40 8.33 -21.81 -5.26
C GLN A 40 7.46 -23.00 -4.85
N VAL A 41 6.70 -22.87 -3.76
CA VAL A 41 5.78 -23.91 -3.28
C VAL A 41 4.67 -24.15 -4.32
N GLN A 42 4.09 -23.10 -4.89
CA GLN A 42 3.09 -23.23 -5.95
C GLN A 42 3.63 -23.99 -7.16
N VAL A 43 4.85 -23.66 -7.63
CA VAL A 43 5.50 -24.36 -8.74
C VAL A 43 5.73 -25.83 -8.41
N LEU A 44 6.23 -26.14 -7.21
CA LEU A 44 6.48 -27.52 -6.79
C LEU A 44 5.18 -28.33 -6.68
N LEU A 45 4.13 -27.77 -6.08
CA LEU A 45 2.83 -28.46 -5.95
C LEU A 45 2.21 -28.71 -7.32
N LYS A 46 2.30 -27.75 -8.24
CA LYS A 46 1.82 -27.90 -9.62
C LYS A 46 2.59 -28.97 -10.40
N ASN A 47 3.92 -28.97 -10.32
CA ASN A 47 4.76 -29.97 -11.00
C ASN A 47 4.52 -31.40 -10.50
N ASN A 48 4.07 -31.55 -9.27
CA ASN A 48 3.76 -32.85 -8.66
C ASN A 48 2.26 -33.20 -8.69
N SER A 49 1.41 -32.40 -9.36
CA SER A 49 -0.05 -32.58 -9.40
C SER A 49 -0.72 -32.61 -8.01
N LEU A 50 -0.15 -31.89 -7.03
CA LEU A 50 -0.58 -31.84 -5.63
C LEU A 50 -1.35 -30.55 -5.28
N GLU A 51 -1.93 -29.87 -6.27
CA GLU A 51 -2.54 -28.53 -6.12
C GLU A 51 -3.63 -28.44 -5.03
N LYS A 52 -4.31 -29.55 -4.72
CA LYS A 52 -5.35 -29.62 -3.68
C LYS A 52 -4.88 -30.16 -2.34
N SER A 53 -3.57 -30.40 -2.18
CA SER A 53 -3.01 -31.02 -0.99
C SER A 53 -2.94 -30.04 0.17
N VAL A 54 -3.20 -30.56 1.37
CA VAL A 54 -3.07 -29.82 2.62
C VAL A 54 -1.70 -30.13 3.22
N ILE A 55 -0.88 -29.09 3.42
CA ILE A 55 0.45 -29.19 4.03
C ILE A 55 0.31 -28.97 5.53
N GLN A 56 0.73 -29.95 6.34
CA GLN A 56 0.77 -29.82 7.79
C GLN A 56 2.04 -29.08 8.21
N ILE A 57 1.90 -28.09 9.08
CA ILE A 57 3.03 -27.35 9.68
C ILE A 57 2.89 -27.31 11.20
N SER A 58 3.97 -27.00 11.91
CA SER A 58 3.91 -26.77 13.35
C SER A 58 3.00 -25.57 13.63
N GLY A 59 1.83 -25.82 14.23
CA GLY A 59 0.83 -24.80 14.54
C GLY A 59 -0.31 -24.64 13.53
N GLY A 60 -0.41 -25.46 12.47
CA GLY A 60 -1.56 -25.40 11.56
C GLY A 60 -1.42 -26.15 10.24
N GLN A 61 -2.26 -25.75 9.28
CA GLN A 61 -2.34 -26.34 7.95
C GLN A 61 -2.29 -25.23 6.88
N LEU A 62 -1.65 -25.52 5.76
CA LEU A 62 -1.61 -24.67 4.58
C LEU A 62 -2.28 -25.39 3.41
N GLN A 63 -3.09 -24.66 2.65
CA GLN A 63 -3.68 -25.13 1.41
C GLN A 63 -3.59 -24.00 0.38
N LEU A 64 -3.35 -24.34 -0.88
CA LEU A 64 -3.48 -23.37 -1.96
C LEU A 64 -4.95 -22.98 -2.10
N GLN A 65 -5.23 -21.69 -1.95
CA GLN A 65 -6.57 -21.14 -2.11
C GLN A 65 -6.51 -19.96 -3.07
N GLU A 66 -7.51 -19.86 -3.95
CA GLU A 66 -7.69 -18.68 -4.78
C GLU A 66 -8.19 -17.51 -3.91
N GLU A 67 -7.31 -16.55 -3.65
CA GLU A 67 -7.69 -15.29 -3.00
C GLU A 67 -8.13 -14.27 -4.05
N LYS A 68 -9.43 -13.95 -4.06
CA LYS A 68 -9.96 -12.86 -4.88
C LYS A 68 -9.77 -11.53 -4.14
N THR A 69 -8.69 -10.82 -4.47
CA THR A 69 -8.49 -9.46 -3.96
C THR A 69 -9.27 -8.46 -4.81
N THR A 70 -10.27 -7.81 -4.23
CA THR A 70 -10.92 -6.66 -4.87
C THR A 70 -9.99 -5.44 -4.82
N ALA A 71 -9.59 -4.95 -5.98
CA ALA A 71 -8.76 -3.75 -6.06
C ALA A 71 -9.48 -2.54 -5.45
N GLY A 72 -8.73 -1.69 -4.75
CA GLY A 72 -9.27 -0.46 -4.18
C GLY A 72 -9.88 0.45 -5.24
N LEU A 73 -10.93 1.19 -4.86
CA LEU A 73 -11.57 2.21 -5.69
C LEU A 73 -10.66 3.44 -5.86
N THR A 74 -9.71 3.33 -6.79
CA THR A 74 -8.91 4.47 -7.24
C THR A 74 -9.72 5.36 -8.18
N MET A 75 -9.35 6.64 -8.29
CA MET A 75 -10.02 7.54 -9.25
C MET A 75 -9.85 7.09 -10.70
N LYS A 76 -8.74 6.42 -11.01
CA LYS A 76 -8.51 5.80 -12.33
C LYS A 76 -9.53 4.69 -12.59
N ASN A 77 -9.62 3.73 -11.68
CA ASN A 77 -10.53 2.59 -11.82
C ASN A 77 -12.00 3.06 -11.83
N LEU A 78 -12.32 4.10 -11.04
CA LEU A 78 -13.65 4.71 -11.03
C LEU A 78 -13.97 5.35 -12.38
N HIS A 79 -13.03 6.11 -12.96
CA HIS A 79 -13.20 6.70 -14.28
C HIS A 79 -13.43 5.62 -15.35
N GLU A 80 -12.59 4.59 -15.39
CA GLU A 80 -12.73 3.47 -16.32
C GLU A 80 -14.08 2.74 -16.15
N SER A 81 -14.52 2.52 -14.90
CA SER A 81 -15.80 1.86 -14.62
C SER A 81 -17.00 2.70 -15.07
N ILE A 82 -16.97 4.01 -14.81
CA ILE A 82 -18.05 4.93 -15.22
C ILE A 82 -18.07 5.07 -16.74
N ASP A 83 -16.90 5.16 -17.39
CA ASP A 83 -16.82 5.22 -18.85
C ASP A 83 -17.35 3.92 -19.48
N GLN A 84 -16.99 2.77 -18.91
CA GLN A 84 -17.53 1.48 -19.35
C GLN A 84 -19.05 1.38 -19.14
N TYR A 85 -19.59 1.96 -18.07
CA TYR A 85 -21.03 2.05 -17.85
C TYR A 85 -21.74 2.88 -18.93
N PHE A 86 -21.19 4.04 -19.32
CA PHE A 86 -21.77 4.83 -20.41
C PHE A 86 -21.60 4.18 -21.79
N ARG A 87 -20.52 3.42 -22.02
CA ARG A 87 -20.35 2.63 -23.25
C ARG A 87 -21.39 1.53 -23.39
N SER A 88 -21.86 0.95 -22.29
CA SER A 88 -22.92 -0.06 -22.28
C SER A 88 -24.34 0.53 -22.30
N HIS A 89 -24.47 1.85 -22.09
CA HIS A 89 -25.73 2.60 -22.08
C HIS A 89 -25.62 3.81 -23.03
N PRO A 90 -25.55 3.59 -24.35
CA PRO A 90 -25.34 4.66 -25.34
C PRO A 90 -26.49 5.68 -25.40
N GLU A 91 -27.64 5.37 -24.81
CA GLU A 91 -28.76 6.29 -24.62
C GLU A 91 -28.48 7.42 -23.62
N LEU A 92 -27.46 7.26 -22.77
CA LEU A 92 -27.05 8.26 -21.79
C LEU A 92 -25.86 9.08 -22.31
N PRO A 93 -25.87 10.41 -22.14
CA PRO A 93 -24.71 11.23 -22.47
C PRO A 93 -23.54 10.87 -21.56
N ASN A 94 -22.37 10.63 -22.13
CA ASN A 94 -21.17 10.33 -21.36
C ASN A 94 -20.79 11.55 -20.51
N LYS A 95 -21.00 11.43 -19.20
CA LYS A 95 -20.65 12.44 -18.19
C LYS A 95 -19.59 11.94 -17.22
N THR A 96 -18.77 10.99 -17.65
CA THR A 96 -17.73 10.37 -16.81
C THR A 96 -16.83 11.42 -16.17
N THR A 97 -16.33 12.36 -16.96
CA THR A 97 -15.41 13.39 -16.48
C THR A 97 -16.06 14.30 -15.43
N ASP A 98 -17.31 14.71 -15.66
CA ASP A 98 -18.05 15.56 -14.72
C ASP A 98 -18.29 14.85 -13.38
N LEU A 99 -18.69 13.58 -13.42
CA LEU A 99 -18.94 12.78 -12.21
C LEU A 99 -17.65 12.55 -11.40
N VAL A 100 -16.55 12.22 -12.08
CA VAL A 100 -15.25 12.01 -11.41
C VAL A 100 -14.76 13.31 -10.79
N ASN A 101 -14.91 14.44 -11.49
CA ASN A 101 -14.54 15.76 -10.97
C ASN A 101 -15.41 16.15 -9.77
N TYR A 102 -16.72 15.94 -9.85
CA TYR A 102 -17.65 16.20 -8.74
C TYR A 102 -17.28 15.40 -7.48
N ILE A 103 -16.99 14.10 -7.64
CA ILE A 103 -16.56 13.23 -6.53
C ILE A 103 -15.23 13.73 -5.94
N ARG A 104 -14.29 14.16 -6.79
CA ARG A 104 -13.01 14.72 -6.34
C ARG A 104 -13.22 15.99 -5.52
N GLU A 105 -14.07 16.91 -5.96
CA GLU A 105 -14.33 18.20 -5.30
C GLU A 105 -15.11 18.06 -3.99
N LYS A 106 -16.07 17.13 -3.93
CA LYS A 106 -16.88 16.89 -2.73
C LYS A 106 -16.20 15.99 -1.70
N ARG A 107 -15.07 15.35 -2.03
CA ARG A 107 -14.34 14.50 -1.10
C ARG A 107 -13.77 15.35 0.03
N THR A 108 -14.11 15.01 1.27
CA THR A 108 -13.63 15.71 2.46
C THR A 108 -12.10 15.66 2.55
N VAL A 109 -11.46 16.82 2.58
CA VAL A 109 -10.01 16.95 2.79
C VAL A 109 -9.79 17.34 4.24
N SER A 110 -9.19 16.44 5.02
CA SER A 110 -8.71 16.74 6.37
C SER A 110 -7.24 17.17 6.31
N THR A 111 -6.95 18.40 6.71
CA THR A 111 -5.58 18.90 6.86
C THR A 111 -5.14 18.76 8.32
N ALA A 112 -3.96 18.20 8.55
CA ALA A 112 -3.37 18.08 9.88
C ALA A 112 -1.92 18.55 9.82
N VAL A 113 -1.53 19.41 10.77
CA VAL A 113 -0.12 19.82 10.92
C VAL A 113 0.65 18.64 11.50
N LYS A 114 1.69 18.20 10.78
CA LYS A 114 2.53 17.07 11.18
C LYS A 114 4.00 17.46 11.02
N LEU A 115 4.84 16.95 11.93
CA LEU A 115 6.29 17.03 11.79
C LEU A 115 6.72 16.25 10.55
N LYS A 116 7.61 16.84 9.75
CA LYS A 116 8.15 16.23 8.53
C LYS A 116 9.67 16.32 8.56
N LYS A 117 10.34 15.18 8.44
CA LYS A 117 11.80 15.12 8.31
C LYS A 117 12.19 15.58 6.91
N LEU A 118 12.98 16.64 6.80
CA LEU A 118 13.54 17.11 5.54
C LEU A 118 14.91 16.46 5.31
N LYS A 119 15.21 16.08 4.07
CA LYS A 119 16.55 15.62 3.70
C LYS A 119 17.46 16.85 3.61
N ALA A 120 18.61 16.82 4.28
CA ALA A 120 19.59 17.90 4.16
C ALA A 120 20.04 18.04 2.69
N ALA A 121 20.08 19.27 2.19
CA ALA A 121 20.71 19.57 0.91
C ALA A 121 22.18 19.13 0.99
N ALA A 122 22.68 18.47 -0.06
CA ALA A 122 24.09 18.13 -0.15
C ALA A 122 24.91 19.42 -0.01
N ALA A 123 25.83 19.46 0.95
CA ALA A 123 26.74 20.59 1.09
C ALA A 123 27.53 20.76 -0.22
N PRO A 124 27.69 21.99 -0.74
CA PRO A 124 28.55 22.20 -1.90
C PRO A 124 29.97 21.74 -1.56
N ALA A 125 30.54 20.91 -2.43
CA ALA A 125 31.92 20.47 -2.33
C ALA A 125 32.82 21.70 -2.23
N GLN A 126 33.54 21.83 -1.13
CA GLN A 126 34.59 22.83 -1.01
C GLN A 126 35.74 22.40 -1.93
N VAL A 127 36.07 23.28 -2.89
CA VAL A 127 37.19 23.17 -3.82
C VAL A 127 38.46 23.64 -3.14
#